data_AF-A0A9C6W6Q3-F1
#
_entry.id   AF-A0A9C6W6Q3-F1
#
_cell.length_a   1.000
_cell.length_b   1.000
_cell.length_c   1.000
_cell.angle_alpha   90.00
_cell.angle_beta   90.00
_cell.angle_gamma   90.00
#
_symmetry.space_group_name_H-M   'P 1'
#
loop_
_entity.id
_entity.type
_entity.pdbx_description
1 polymer ?
#
loop_
_entity_poly.entity_id
_entity_poly.type
_entity_poly.pdbx_seq_one_letter_code
_entity_poly.pdbx_strand_id
1 'polypeptide(L)'
;MMTVFKYFFHHRHMTAVYTLYTAIDFDWKFLKNDKPSIEIIRKYAELVHTISISLMIFMCSGSIVMVFMYQALPVLQIPEENYTRFWQRPFALKALGKAISYPTLYLISLNVLLNGIILTALEITFMALSEHICGLFKITSYHLRYTANEYITEISGCEKSNDVYTKILFAVRVHIKATKHVQVIWDMFGIHYVILLVFGIIGGTMVFVSVSNIEFSCQRHK
;
A
#
# COMPACT_ATOMS: atom_id res chain seq x y z
N MET A 1 17.33 5.60 -0.91
CA MET A 1 17.74 4.18 -0.84
C MET A 1 16.54 3.24 -0.91
N MET A 2 15.51 3.41 -0.07
CA MET A 2 14.30 2.55 -0.06
C MET A 2 13.52 2.55 -1.39
N THR A 3 13.34 3.71 -2.03
CA THR A 3 12.64 3.82 -3.33
C THR A 3 13.40 3.14 -4.46
N VAL A 4 14.73 3.28 -4.47
CA VAL A 4 15.60 2.66 -5.48
C VAL A 4 15.55 1.14 -5.37
N PHE A 5 15.66 0.61 -4.13
CA PHE A 5 15.52 -0.82 -3.87
C PHE A 5 14.17 -1.36 -4.35
N LYS A 6 13.08 -0.68 -4.01
CA LYS A 6 11.72 -1.04 -4.46
C LYS A 6 11.55 -0.99 -5.98
N TYR A 7 12.10 0.03 -6.63
CA TYR A 7 12.04 0.16 -8.09
C TYR A 7 12.75 -1.01 -8.78
N PHE A 8 13.99 -1.31 -8.37
CA PHE A 8 14.74 -2.45 -8.93
C PHE A 8 14.03 -3.77 -8.68
N PHE A 9 13.42 -3.93 -7.51
CA PHE A 9 12.69 -5.12 -7.19
C PHE A 9 11.43 -5.30 -8.04
N HIS A 10 10.61 -4.24 -8.16
CA HIS A 10 9.44 -4.29 -9.03
C HIS A 10 9.83 -4.52 -10.50
N HIS A 11 10.93 -3.93 -10.95
CA HIS A 11 11.45 -4.18 -12.30
C HIS A 11 11.83 -5.65 -12.50
N ARG A 12 12.47 -6.28 -11.51
CA ARG A 12 12.80 -7.72 -11.53
C ARG A 12 11.56 -8.61 -11.62
N HIS A 13 10.46 -8.20 -11.02
CA HIS A 13 9.21 -8.98 -10.96
C HIS A 13 8.12 -8.50 -11.95
N MET A 14 8.48 -7.62 -12.89
CA MET A 14 7.54 -6.98 -13.81
C MET A 14 6.73 -8.00 -14.64
N THR A 15 7.35 -9.10 -15.06
CA THR A 15 6.66 -10.17 -15.81
C THR A 15 5.56 -10.83 -14.98
N ALA A 16 5.82 -11.10 -13.69
CA ALA A 16 4.84 -11.72 -12.81
C ALA A 16 3.67 -10.77 -12.50
N VAL A 17 3.96 -9.48 -12.31
CA VAL A 17 2.93 -8.44 -12.16
C VAL A 17 2.06 -8.37 -13.41
N TYR A 18 2.67 -8.39 -14.61
CA TYR A 18 1.93 -8.41 -15.87
C TYR A 18 1.01 -9.64 -15.98
N THR A 19 1.53 -10.83 -15.66
CA THR A 19 0.72 -12.06 -15.63
C THR A 19 -0.47 -11.95 -14.69
N LEU A 20 -0.31 -11.37 -13.50
CA LEU A 20 -1.42 -11.15 -12.57
C LEU A 20 -2.47 -10.18 -13.14
N TYR A 21 -2.07 -9.08 -13.78
CA TYR A 21 -3.02 -8.17 -14.44
C TYR A 21 -3.80 -8.86 -15.57
N THR A 22 -3.14 -9.71 -16.38
CA THR A 22 -3.85 -10.50 -17.39
C THR A 22 -4.82 -11.50 -16.78
N ALA A 23 -4.48 -12.07 -15.61
CA ALA A 23 -5.36 -12.96 -14.88
C ALA A 23 -6.59 -12.22 -14.33
N ILE A 24 -6.43 -10.97 -13.87
CA ILE A 24 -7.53 -10.09 -13.45
C ILE A 24 -8.48 -9.82 -14.61
N ASP A 25 -7.98 -9.41 -15.78
CA ASP A 25 -8.81 -9.17 -16.96
C ASP A 25 -9.61 -10.42 -17.36
N PHE A 26 -8.96 -11.58 -17.32
CA PHE A 26 -9.62 -12.86 -17.55
C PHE A 26 -10.71 -13.14 -16.51
N ASP A 27 -10.44 -12.92 -15.21
CA ASP A 27 -11.41 -13.12 -14.13
C ASP A 27 -12.65 -12.23 -14.31
N TRP A 28 -12.47 -10.97 -14.68
CA TRP A 28 -13.58 -10.06 -14.95
C TRP A 28 -14.45 -10.52 -16.12
N LYS A 29 -13.84 -11.01 -17.20
CA LYS A 29 -14.57 -11.58 -18.35
C LYS A 29 -15.30 -12.86 -17.98
N PHE A 30 -14.66 -13.71 -17.17
CA PHE A 30 -15.21 -14.99 -16.72
C PHE A 30 -16.41 -14.78 -15.78
N LEU A 31 -16.33 -13.84 -14.84
CA LEU A 31 -17.37 -13.55 -13.84
C LEU A 31 -18.52 -12.70 -14.39
N LYS A 32 -18.42 -12.17 -15.61
CA LYS A 32 -19.41 -11.26 -16.20
C LYS A 32 -20.85 -11.80 -16.20
N ASN A 33 -21.01 -13.10 -16.35
CA ASN A 33 -22.33 -13.74 -16.39
C ASN A 33 -22.94 -13.96 -15.00
N ASP A 34 -22.14 -13.85 -13.94
CA ASP A 34 -22.55 -14.10 -12.56
C ASP A 34 -22.72 -12.79 -11.78
N LYS A 35 -23.97 -12.26 -11.79
CA LYS A 35 -24.34 -10.97 -11.18
C LYS A 35 -23.87 -10.78 -9.72
N PRO A 36 -24.07 -11.73 -8.79
CA PRO A 36 -23.58 -11.54 -7.42
C PRO A 36 -22.04 -11.51 -7.34
N SER A 37 -21.33 -12.30 -8.14
CA SER A 37 -19.86 -12.31 -8.10
C SER A 37 -19.23 -11.06 -8.69
N ILE A 38 -19.77 -10.55 -9.80
CA ILE A 38 -19.29 -9.29 -10.38
C ILE A 38 -19.55 -8.11 -9.44
N GLU A 39 -20.65 -8.14 -8.70
CA GLU A 39 -20.95 -7.10 -7.70
C GLU A 39 -19.97 -7.14 -6.51
N ILE A 40 -19.61 -8.35 -6.04
CA ILE A 40 -18.60 -8.51 -5.00
C ILE A 40 -17.27 -7.93 -5.47
N ILE A 41 -16.77 -8.32 -6.64
CA ILE A 41 -15.45 -7.88 -7.11
C ILE A 41 -15.41 -6.37 -7.41
N ARG A 42 -16.53 -5.80 -7.89
CA ARG A 42 -16.68 -4.36 -8.10
C ARG A 42 -16.51 -3.58 -6.80
N LYS A 43 -17.13 -4.06 -5.70
CA LYS A 43 -16.99 -3.42 -4.39
C LYS A 43 -15.53 -3.36 -3.91
N TYR A 44 -14.76 -4.42 -4.13
CA TYR A 44 -13.33 -4.44 -3.81
C TYR A 44 -12.52 -3.52 -4.72
N ALA A 45 -12.83 -3.46 -6.01
CA ALA A 45 -12.19 -2.53 -6.94
C ALA A 45 -12.46 -1.05 -6.58
N GLU A 46 -13.70 -0.73 -6.18
CA GLU A 46 -14.08 0.61 -5.71
C GLU A 46 -13.34 0.99 -4.43
N LEU A 47 -13.22 0.06 -3.48
CA LEU A 47 -12.43 0.27 -2.26
C LEU A 47 -10.98 0.66 -2.59
N VAL A 48 -10.32 -0.13 -3.44
CA VAL A 48 -8.94 0.17 -3.89
C VAL A 48 -8.87 1.53 -4.57
N HIS A 49 -9.83 1.84 -5.44
CA HIS A 49 -9.85 3.11 -6.16
C HIS A 49 -9.98 4.30 -5.20
N THR A 50 -10.88 4.24 -4.22
CA THR A 50 -11.05 5.27 -3.20
C THR A 50 -9.80 5.43 -2.33
N ILE A 51 -9.19 4.31 -1.88
CA ILE A 51 -7.94 4.36 -1.11
C ILE A 51 -6.81 4.95 -1.94
N SER A 52 -6.71 4.58 -3.22
CA SER A 52 -5.68 5.10 -4.14
C SER A 52 -5.76 6.61 -4.31
N ILE A 53 -6.98 7.14 -4.53
CA ILE A 53 -7.21 8.58 -4.61
C ILE A 53 -6.85 9.26 -3.28
N SER A 54 -7.30 8.70 -2.17
CA SER A 54 -7.03 9.25 -0.83
C SER A 54 -5.52 9.33 -0.54
N LEU A 55 -4.78 8.25 -0.83
CA LEU A 55 -3.32 8.20 -0.66
C LEU A 55 -2.61 9.22 -1.55
N MET A 56 -3.01 9.36 -2.81
CA MET A 56 -2.41 10.34 -3.72
C MET A 56 -2.65 11.78 -3.25
N ILE A 57 -3.85 12.11 -2.77
CA ILE A 57 -4.16 13.43 -2.21
C ILE A 57 -3.30 13.71 -0.98
N PHE A 58 -3.19 12.74 -0.06
CA PHE A 58 -2.37 12.86 1.14
C PHE A 58 -0.89 13.08 0.83
N MET A 59 -0.34 12.36 -0.15
CA MET A 59 1.06 12.50 -0.56
C MET A 59 1.35 13.85 -1.22
N CYS A 60 0.45 14.31 -2.09
CA CYS A 60 0.57 15.63 -2.72
C CYS A 60 0.48 16.75 -1.68
N SER A 61 -0.49 16.72 -0.77
CA SER A 61 -0.65 17.74 0.26
C SER A 61 0.54 17.76 1.24
N GLY A 62 1.03 16.61 1.68
CA GLY A 62 2.20 16.52 2.55
C GLY A 62 3.47 17.10 1.90
N SER A 63 3.64 16.89 0.59
CA SER A 63 4.77 17.45 -0.15
C SER A 63 4.67 18.97 -0.27
N ILE A 64 3.46 19.52 -0.47
CA ILE A 64 3.22 20.97 -0.49
C ILE A 64 3.55 21.58 0.88
N VAL A 65 3.08 20.99 1.98
CA VAL A 65 3.37 21.44 3.34
C VAL A 65 4.87 21.44 3.62
N MET A 66 5.60 20.40 3.20
CA MET A 66 7.06 20.36 3.35
C MET A 66 7.73 21.54 2.65
N VAL A 67 7.36 21.85 1.40
CA VAL A 67 7.94 22.99 0.66
C VAL A 67 7.68 24.31 1.39
N PHE A 68 6.44 24.54 1.86
CA PHE A 68 6.11 25.75 2.61
C PHE A 68 6.86 25.85 3.93
N MET A 69 7.02 24.74 4.67
CA MET A 69 7.79 24.70 5.91
C MET A 69 9.26 25.08 5.68
N TYR A 70 9.90 24.54 4.64
CA TYR A 70 11.28 24.90 4.30
C TYR A 70 11.43 26.38 3.90
N GLN A 71 10.44 26.96 3.22
CA GLN A 71 10.43 28.38 2.84
C GLN A 71 10.13 29.32 4.01
N ALA A 72 9.42 28.85 5.05
CA ALA A 72 9.09 29.61 6.25
C ALA A 72 10.19 29.55 7.33
N LEU A 73 11.07 28.53 7.29
CA LEU A 73 12.19 28.38 8.22
C LEU A 73 13.23 29.52 8.27
N PRO A 74 13.52 30.32 7.22
CA PRO A 74 14.51 31.40 7.32
C PRO A 74 14.02 32.61 8.12
N VAL A 75 12.78 32.63 8.63
CA VAL A 75 12.21 33.78 9.38
C VAL A 75 12.35 33.65 10.91
N LEU A 76 12.60 32.46 11.45
CA LEU A 76 12.89 32.28 12.87
C LEU A 76 14.39 32.40 13.12
N GLN A 77 14.87 33.62 13.32
CA GLN A 77 16.18 33.90 13.92
C GLN A 77 16.18 33.38 15.37
N ILE A 78 16.39 32.09 15.56
CA ILE A 78 16.58 31.49 16.88
C ILE A 78 17.99 31.92 17.35
N PRO A 79 18.13 32.58 18.51
CA PRO A 79 19.44 32.99 19.05
C PRO A 79 20.37 31.78 19.19
N GLU A 80 21.66 31.98 18.91
CA GLU A 80 22.68 30.92 18.85
C GLU A 80 22.80 30.06 20.13
N GLU A 81 22.27 30.56 21.24
CA GLU A 81 22.38 29.97 22.57
C GLU A 81 21.32 28.89 22.88
N ASN A 82 20.24 28.81 22.09
CA ASN A 82 19.08 27.93 22.37
C ASN A 82 19.00 26.67 21.47
N TYR A 83 20.08 26.29 20.78
CA TYR A 83 20.08 25.08 19.97
C TYR A 83 20.13 23.82 20.85
N THR A 84 18.96 23.29 21.20
CA THR A 84 18.86 21.90 21.65
C THR A 84 19.40 20.99 20.55
N ARG A 85 20.39 20.18 20.94
CA ARG A 85 21.25 19.28 20.15
C ARG A 85 20.52 18.30 19.21
N PHE A 86 19.20 18.28 19.25
CA PHE A 86 18.34 17.35 18.56
C PHE A 86 18.11 17.72 17.08
N TRP A 87 17.93 19.02 16.77
CA TRP A 87 17.77 19.50 15.39
C TRP A 87 19.07 19.53 14.57
N GLN A 88 20.21 19.16 15.16
CA GLN A 88 21.51 19.08 14.48
C GLN A 88 21.72 17.80 13.66
N ARG A 89 20.73 16.90 13.59
CA ARG A 89 20.70 15.81 12.61
C ARG A 89 19.51 16.04 11.67
N PRO A 90 19.77 16.45 10.42
CA PRO A 90 20.75 15.79 9.58
C PRO A 90 22.00 16.65 9.36
N PHE A 91 23.13 15.98 9.47
CA PHE A 91 24.54 16.35 9.30
C PHE A 91 24.89 17.20 8.05
N ALA A 92 23.92 17.62 7.26
CA ALA A 92 24.08 18.39 6.05
C ALA A 92 23.64 19.86 6.21
N LEU A 93 22.70 20.23 7.08
CA LEU A 93 22.13 21.59 7.10
C LEU A 93 23.13 22.71 7.47
N LYS A 94 24.12 22.45 8.33
CA LYS A 94 25.14 23.46 8.69
C LYS A 94 26.24 23.61 7.63
N ALA A 95 26.48 22.56 6.81
CA ALA A 95 27.35 22.62 5.63
C ALA A 95 26.60 23.14 4.38
N LEU A 96 25.30 22.89 4.30
CA LEU A 96 24.40 23.28 3.22
C LEU A 96 23.85 24.71 3.37
N GLY A 97 23.70 25.23 4.60
CA GLY A 97 23.16 26.56 4.86
C GLY A 97 24.01 27.71 4.33
N LYS A 98 25.30 27.47 4.00
CA LYS A 98 26.16 28.42 3.29
C LYS A 98 26.17 28.24 1.76
N ALA A 99 25.53 27.20 1.21
CA ALA A 99 25.73 26.76 -0.18
C ALA A 99 24.46 26.37 -0.97
N ILE A 100 23.29 26.19 -0.34
CA ILE A 100 22.06 25.85 -1.08
C ILE A 100 21.43 27.12 -1.63
N SER A 101 21.51 27.28 -2.95
CA SER A 101 20.71 28.24 -3.71
C SER A 101 19.26 27.76 -3.83
N TYR A 102 18.28 28.68 -3.96
CA TYR A 102 16.86 28.38 -4.23
C TYR A 102 16.62 27.26 -5.27
N PRO A 103 17.30 27.22 -6.44
CA PRO A 103 17.22 26.12 -7.40
C PRO A 103 17.56 24.74 -6.81
N THR A 104 18.50 24.63 -5.88
CA THR A 104 18.87 23.37 -5.26
C THR A 104 17.77 22.84 -4.33
N LEU A 105 17.07 23.71 -3.59
CA LEU A 105 15.90 23.30 -2.78
C LEU A 105 14.78 22.78 -3.66
N TYR A 106 14.48 23.47 -4.76
CA TYR A 106 13.45 23.05 -5.70
C TYR A 106 13.73 21.66 -6.28
N LEU A 107 14.99 21.40 -6.67
CA LEU A 107 15.41 20.09 -7.18
C LEU A 107 15.26 18.98 -6.14
N ILE A 108 15.56 19.25 -4.86
CA ILE A 108 15.38 18.29 -3.78
C ILE A 108 13.88 18.01 -3.56
N SER A 109 13.04 19.04 -3.52
CA SER A 109 11.59 18.87 -3.37
C SER A 109 10.97 18.09 -4.53
N LEU A 110 11.40 18.37 -5.77
CA LEU A 110 10.97 17.63 -6.94
C LEU A 110 11.40 16.16 -6.87
N ASN A 111 12.63 15.89 -6.42
CA ASN A 111 13.12 14.53 -6.23
C ASN A 111 12.29 13.76 -5.19
N VAL A 112 11.95 14.38 -4.06
CA VAL A 112 11.10 13.79 -3.03
C VAL A 112 9.70 13.47 -3.57
N LEU A 113 9.09 14.41 -4.30
CA LEU A 113 7.79 14.23 -4.95
C LEU A 113 7.80 13.03 -5.90
N LEU A 114 8.77 12.97 -6.82
CA LEU A 114 8.87 11.88 -7.79
C LEU A 114 9.07 10.52 -7.11
N ASN A 115 9.95 10.45 -6.11
CA ASN A 115 10.15 9.23 -5.34
C ASN A 115 8.88 8.81 -4.58
N GLY A 116 8.14 9.78 -4.04
CA GLY A 116 6.87 9.54 -3.34
C GLY A 116 5.78 9.00 -4.27
N ILE A 117 5.66 9.54 -5.49
CA ILE A 117 4.71 9.06 -6.50
C ILE A 117 5.04 7.62 -6.90
N ILE A 118 6.30 7.33 -7.23
CA ILE A 118 6.75 5.98 -7.60
C ILE A 118 6.45 5.00 -6.47
N LEU A 119 6.78 5.36 -5.23
CA LEU A 119 6.55 4.52 -4.07
C LEU A 119 5.05 4.23 -3.87
N THR A 120 4.21 5.25 -3.95
CA THR A 120 2.76 5.14 -3.79
C THR A 120 2.15 4.29 -4.89
N ALA A 121 2.59 4.44 -6.13
CA ALA A 121 2.12 3.64 -7.25
C ALA A 121 2.40 2.14 -7.03
N LEU A 122 3.59 1.80 -6.52
CA LEU A 122 3.95 0.41 -6.20
C LEU A 122 3.08 -0.17 -5.08
N GLU A 123 2.81 0.60 -4.02
CA GLU A 123 1.92 0.18 -2.94
C GLU A 123 0.47 -0.01 -3.42
N ILE A 124 -0.02 0.90 -4.27
CA ILE A 124 -1.35 0.79 -4.87
C ILE A 124 -1.45 -0.48 -5.72
N THR A 125 -0.44 -0.82 -6.52
CA THR A 125 -0.41 -2.07 -7.30
C THR A 125 -0.51 -3.28 -6.38
N PHE A 126 0.29 -3.36 -5.32
CA PHE A 126 0.22 -4.46 -4.36
C PHE A 126 -1.16 -4.56 -3.69
N MET A 127 -1.72 -3.43 -3.27
CA MET A 127 -3.04 -3.36 -2.65
C MET A 127 -4.14 -3.82 -3.62
N ALA A 128 -4.11 -3.36 -4.88
CA ALA A 128 -5.06 -3.75 -5.91
C ALA A 128 -5.05 -5.27 -6.16
N LEU A 129 -3.86 -5.86 -6.26
CA LEU A 129 -3.70 -7.30 -6.42
C LEU A 129 -4.23 -8.08 -5.20
N SER A 130 -3.93 -7.59 -3.98
CA SER A 130 -4.38 -8.20 -2.73
C SER A 130 -5.90 -8.15 -2.58
N GLU A 131 -6.51 -6.99 -2.84
CA GLU A 131 -7.97 -6.81 -2.75
C GLU A 131 -8.72 -7.60 -3.83
N HIS A 132 -8.15 -7.75 -5.05
CA HIS A 132 -8.72 -8.65 -6.06
C HIS A 132 -8.79 -10.08 -5.57
N ILE A 133 -7.72 -10.58 -4.93
CA ILE A 133 -7.68 -11.93 -4.34
C ILE A 133 -8.69 -12.05 -3.19
N CYS A 134 -8.78 -11.05 -2.31
CA CYS A 134 -9.80 -11.01 -1.27
C CYS A 134 -11.21 -11.09 -1.86
N GLY A 135 -11.46 -10.39 -2.97
CA GLY A 135 -12.68 -10.47 -3.75
C GLY A 135 -12.96 -11.89 -4.26
N LEU A 136 -11.96 -12.57 -4.82
CA LEU A 136 -12.08 -13.97 -5.25
C LEU A 136 -12.41 -14.93 -4.09
N PHE A 137 -11.77 -14.77 -2.93
CA PHE A 137 -12.12 -15.55 -1.75
C PHE A 137 -13.53 -15.26 -1.24
N LYS A 138 -13.97 -14.01 -1.31
CA LYS A 138 -15.34 -13.63 -0.95
C LYS A 138 -16.37 -14.25 -1.90
N ILE A 139 -16.07 -14.30 -3.20
CA ILE A 139 -16.86 -14.99 -4.21
C ILE A 139 -16.94 -16.49 -3.89
N THR A 140 -15.81 -17.16 -3.65
CA THR A 140 -15.81 -18.57 -3.24
C THR A 140 -16.68 -18.80 -2.00
N SER A 141 -16.52 -17.97 -0.97
CA SER A 141 -17.31 -18.08 0.26
C SER A 141 -18.81 -17.91 0.00
N TYR A 142 -19.20 -16.97 -0.86
CA TYR A 142 -20.58 -16.77 -1.26
C TYR A 142 -21.16 -18.01 -1.95
N HIS A 143 -20.46 -18.55 -2.95
CA HIS A 143 -20.90 -19.75 -3.68
C HIS A 143 -21.02 -20.96 -2.76
N LEU A 144 -20.03 -21.22 -1.91
CA LEU A 144 -20.08 -22.34 -0.95
C LEU A 144 -21.28 -22.24 -0.01
N ARG A 145 -21.56 -21.03 0.50
CA ARG A 145 -22.69 -20.80 1.41
C ARG A 145 -24.04 -20.96 0.68
N TYR A 146 -24.14 -20.46 -0.54
CA TYR A 146 -25.34 -20.60 -1.36
C TYR A 146 -25.61 -22.07 -1.70
N THR A 147 -24.59 -22.80 -2.18
CA THR A 147 -24.71 -24.23 -2.48
C THR A 147 -25.04 -25.08 -1.27
N ALA A 148 -24.50 -24.75 -0.09
CA ALA A 148 -24.82 -25.46 1.14
C ALA A 148 -26.30 -25.29 1.51
N ASN A 149 -26.85 -24.08 1.31
CA ASN A 149 -28.26 -23.80 1.57
C ASN A 149 -29.18 -24.49 0.55
N GLU A 150 -28.81 -24.51 -0.73
CA GLU A 150 -29.52 -25.27 -1.77
C GLU A 150 -29.49 -26.77 -1.48
N TYR A 151 -28.34 -27.34 -1.11
CA TYR A 151 -28.20 -28.76 -0.76
C TYR A 151 -29.11 -29.18 0.40
N ILE A 152 -29.19 -28.36 1.46
CA ILE A 152 -30.12 -28.61 2.59
C ILE A 152 -31.57 -28.61 2.11
N THR A 153 -31.91 -27.73 1.16
CA THR A 153 -33.26 -27.63 0.59
C THR A 153 -33.55 -28.80 -0.36
N GLU A 154 -32.59 -29.24 -1.17
CA GLU A 154 -32.72 -30.41 -2.06
C GLU A 154 -32.81 -31.74 -1.31
N ILE A 155 -32.15 -31.91 -0.17
CA ILE A 155 -32.37 -33.11 0.67
C ILE A 155 -33.84 -33.23 1.10
N SER A 156 -34.52 -32.09 1.26
CA SER A 156 -35.95 -32.06 1.61
C SER A 156 -36.89 -32.27 0.42
N GLY A 157 -36.41 -32.11 -0.82
CA GLY A 157 -37.18 -32.25 -2.05
C GLY A 157 -36.41 -33.09 -3.08
N CYS A 158 -36.84 -34.33 -3.26
CA CYS A 158 -36.21 -35.44 -4.02
C CYS A 158 -35.79 -35.12 -5.50
N GLU A 159 -34.84 -34.21 -5.72
CA GLU A 159 -34.31 -33.83 -7.03
C GLU A 159 -32.76 -33.85 -7.06
N LYS A 160 -32.19 -34.11 -8.25
CA LYS A 160 -30.81 -34.59 -8.41
C LYS A 160 -29.74 -33.48 -8.35
N SER A 161 -28.89 -33.61 -7.32
CA SER A 161 -27.57 -33.04 -6.96
C SER A 161 -26.51 -32.61 -8.03
N ASN A 162 -26.77 -32.69 -9.34
CA ASN A 162 -25.71 -32.44 -10.34
C ASN A 162 -25.32 -30.94 -10.43
N ASP A 163 -26.27 -30.03 -10.17
CA ASP A 163 -26.04 -28.59 -10.17
C ASP A 163 -25.28 -28.11 -8.91
N VAL A 164 -25.56 -28.72 -7.75
CA VAL A 164 -24.79 -28.47 -6.52
C VAL A 164 -23.32 -28.87 -6.69
N TYR A 165 -23.06 -30.03 -7.32
CA TYR A 165 -21.70 -30.50 -7.56
C TYR A 165 -20.91 -29.56 -8.48
N THR A 166 -21.50 -29.04 -9.56
CA THR A 166 -20.81 -28.11 -10.48
C THR A 166 -20.49 -26.78 -9.80
N LYS A 167 -21.39 -26.25 -8.97
CA LYS A 167 -21.17 -25.03 -8.20
C LYS A 167 -20.07 -25.20 -7.13
N ILE A 168 -20.02 -26.33 -6.44
CA ILE A 168 -18.92 -26.66 -5.51
C ILE A 168 -17.59 -26.77 -6.25
N LEU A 169 -17.56 -27.48 -7.38
CA LEU A 169 -16.36 -27.62 -8.21
C LEU A 169 -15.86 -26.25 -8.69
N PHE A 170 -16.78 -25.36 -9.07
CA PHE A 170 -16.48 -23.98 -9.42
C PHE A 170 -15.84 -23.23 -8.25
N ALA A 171 -16.45 -23.25 -7.07
CA ALA A 171 -15.92 -22.57 -5.88
C ALA A 171 -14.52 -23.06 -5.52
N VAL A 172 -14.27 -24.38 -5.56
CA VAL A 172 -12.95 -24.98 -5.30
C VAL A 172 -11.92 -24.52 -6.33
N ARG A 173 -12.27 -24.47 -7.63
CA ARG A 173 -11.37 -23.97 -8.68
C ARG A 173 -10.97 -22.52 -8.44
N VAL A 174 -11.92 -21.65 -8.08
CA VAL A 174 -11.64 -20.24 -7.75
C VAL A 174 -10.74 -20.15 -6.52
N HIS A 175 -10.98 -20.94 -5.47
CA HIS A 175 -10.15 -20.95 -4.27
C HIS A 175 -8.70 -21.37 -4.56
N ILE A 176 -8.51 -22.45 -5.32
CA ILE A 176 -7.17 -22.92 -5.72
C ILE A 176 -6.45 -21.84 -6.52
N LYS A 177 -7.14 -21.19 -7.46
CA LYS A 177 -6.58 -20.09 -8.25
C LYS A 177 -6.18 -18.91 -7.37
N ALA A 178 -7.06 -18.46 -6.48
CA ALA A 178 -6.78 -17.38 -5.54
C ALA A 178 -5.58 -17.70 -4.64
N THR A 179 -5.49 -18.92 -4.12
CA THR A 179 -4.35 -19.39 -3.31
C THR A 179 -3.04 -19.37 -4.07
N LYS A 180 -3.04 -19.77 -5.36
CA LYS A 180 -1.86 -19.64 -6.21
C LYS A 180 -1.44 -18.18 -6.39
N HIS A 181 -2.39 -17.26 -6.60
CA HIS A 181 -2.08 -15.84 -6.68
C HIS A 181 -1.48 -15.30 -5.37
N VAL A 182 -1.97 -15.74 -4.21
CA VAL A 182 -1.39 -15.38 -2.89
C VAL A 182 0.06 -15.81 -2.82
N GLN A 183 0.39 -17.04 -3.23
CA GLN A 183 1.77 -17.53 -3.22
C GLN A 183 2.68 -16.68 -4.11
N VAL A 184 2.25 -16.37 -5.34
CA VAL A 184 3.02 -15.51 -6.25
C VAL A 184 3.24 -14.12 -5.64
N ILE A 185 2.20 -13.51 -5.05
CA ILE A 185 2.33 -12.21 -4.38
C ILE A 185 3.27 -12.29 -3.17
N TRP A 186 3.18 -13.34 -2.36
CA TRP A 186 4.03 -13.51 -1.20
C TRP A 186 5.51 -13.66 -1.60
N ASP A 187 5.79 -14.46 -2.62
CA ASP A 187 7.16 -14.66 -3.12
C ASP A 187 7.76 -13.39 -3.72
N MET A 188 6.93 -12.55 -4.33
CA MET A 188 7.35 -11.22 -4.79
C MET A 188 7.54 -10.29 -3.58
N PHE A 189 6.48 -9.98 -2.85
CA PHE A 189 6.48 -8.83 -1.95
C PHE A 189 6.86 -9.17 -0.51
N GLY A 190 6.86 -10.44 -0.10
CA GLY A 190 7.02 -10.84 1.30
C GLY A 190 8.31 -10.34 1.94
N ILE A 191 9.46 -10.64 1.32
CA ILE A 191 10.77 -10.18 1.83
C ILE A 191 10.84 -8.64 1.84
N HIS A 192 10.26 -7.99 0.83
CA HIS A 192 10.25 -6.53 0.72
C HIS A 192 9.50 -5.89 1.87
N TYR A 193 8.31 -6.40 2.20
CA TYR A 193 7.54 -5.91 3.33
C TYR A 193 8.22 -6.17 4.66
N VAL A 194 8.87 -7.31 4.86
CA VAL A 194 9.66 -7.56 6.07
C VAL A 194 10.79 -6.53 6.24
N ILE A 195 11.53 -6.25 5.17
CA ILE A 195 12.59 -5.23 5.19
C ILE A 195 12.00 -3.85 5.51
N LEU A 196 10.89 -3.47 4.86
CA LEU A 196 10.22 -2.19 5.12
C LEU A 196 9.74 -2.06 6.56
N LEU A 197 9.18 -3.12 7.12
CA LEU A 197 8.73 -3.14 8.51
C LEU A 197 9.90 -2.90 9.46
N VAL A 198 11.06 -3.54 9.24
CA VAL A 198 12.26 -3.31 10.06
C VAL A 198 12.72 -1.86 9.96
N PHE A 199 12.84 -1.31 8.76
CA PHE A 199 13.22 0.11 8.58
C PHE A 199 12.18 1.07 9.19
N GLY A 200 10.90 0.74 9.06
CA GLY A 200 9.79 1.50 9.63
C GLY A 200 9.84 1.52 11.15
N ILE A 201 10.12 0.39 11.79
CA ILE A 201 10.28 0.29 13.25
C ILE A 201 11.47 1.12 13.70
N ILE A 202 12.64 0.95 13.07
CA ILE A 202 13.85 1.70 13.42
C ILE A 202 13.61 3.21 13.29
N GLY A 203 13.04 3.64 12.16
CA GLY A 203 12.72 5.04 11.91
C GLY A 203 11.70 5.60 12.91
N GLY A 204 10.63 4.84 13.19
CA GLY A 204 9.61 5.20 14.17
C GLY A 204 10.17 5.34 15.58
N THR A 205 11.03 4.41 16.01
CA THR A 205 11.70 4.49 17.32
C THR A 205 12.62 5.70 17.41
N MET A 206 13.38 5.99 16.35
CA MET A 206 14.21 7.20 16.31
C MET A 206 13.35 8.45 16.49
N VAL A 207 12.24 8.59 15.75
CA VAL A 207 11.32 9.74 15.88
C VAL A 207 10.68 9.81 17.26
N PHE A 208 10.31 8.67 17.86
CA PHE A 208 9.74 8.66 19.20
C PHE A 208 10.72 9.20 20.24
N VAL A 209 11.96 8.68 20.27
CA VAL A 209 13.02 9.16 21.18
C VAL A 209 13.30 10.65 20.96
N SER A 210 13.22 11.09 19.72
CA SER A 210 13.39 12.49 19.32
C SER A 210 12.37 13.41 19.97
N VAL A 211 11.08 13.05 19.88
CA VAL A 211 9.97 13.81 20.45
C VAL A 211 10.05 13.82 21.97
N SER A 212 10.32 12.66 22.59
CA SER A 212 10.47 12.57 24.05
C SER A 212 11.59 13.48 24.57
N ASN A 213 12.73 13.55 23.87
CA ASN A 213 13.83 14.43 24.26
C ASN A 213 13.47 15.92 24.21
N ILE A 214 12.59 16.33 23.28
CA ILE A 214 12.10 17.71 23.18
C ILE A 214 11.20 18.03 24.37
N GLU A 215 10.25 17.14 24.70
CA GLU A 215 9.36 17.32 25.85
C GLU A 215 10.13 17.42 27.17
N PHE A 216 11.12 16.55 27.39
CA PHE A 216 11.97 16.60 28.58
C PHE A 216 12.80 17.89 28.67
N SER A 217 13.27 18.42 27.53
CA SER A 217 14.01 19.68 27.51
C SER A 217 13.11 20.87 27.86
N CYS A 218 11.86 20.89 27.38
CA CYS A 218 10.88 21.92 27.72
C CYS A 218 10.46 21.90 29.20
N GLN A 219 10.41 20.72 29.84
CA GLN A 219 10.10 20.61 31.26
C GLN A 219 11.23 21.10 32.18
N ARG A 220 12.49 20.99 31.76
CA ARG A 220 13.65 21.39 32.58
C ARG A 220 13.86 22.91 32.63
N HIS A 221 13.23 23.67 31.74
CA HIS A 221 13.31 25.14 31.65
C HIS A 221 12.10 25.87 32.25
N LYS A 222 11.17 25.15 32.92
CA LYS A 222 10.10 25.72 33.74
C LYS A 222 10.45 25.56 35.22
#